data_AF-A0A3L6DCY1-F1
#
_entry.id   AF-A0A3L6DCY1-F1
#
_cell.length_a   1.000
_cell.length_b   1.000
_cell.length_c   1.000
_cell.angle_alpha   90.00
_cell.angle_beta   90.00
_cell.angle_gamma   90.00
#
_symmetry.space_group_name_H-M   'P 1'
#
loop_
_entity.id
_entity.type
_entity.pdbx_description
1 polymer ?
#
loop_
_entity_poly.entity_id
_entity_poly.type
_entity_poly.pdbx_seq_one_letter_code
_entity_poly.pdbx_strand_id
1 'polypeptide(L)'
;MSIGKMAQAMDREASNQEKARDEDPQQKLREKAVNEVRRLEFTGSEVIKAAGVFVRMPDQMGMLFALPEPLRREYIVDMLRDEAARREREVKVKVLV
;
A
#
# COMPACT_ATOMS: atom_id res chain seq x y z
N MET A 1 23.83 -31.30 21.20
CA MET A 1 23.79 -29.95 20.61
C MET A 1 24.93 -29.14 21.22
N SER A 2 25.73 -28.43 20.42
CA SER A 2 26.85 -27.64 20.93
C SER A 2 26.39 -26.20 21.22
N ILE A 3 26.88 -25.61 22.31
CA ILE A 3 26.59 -24.23 22.75
C ILE A 3 26.77 -23.22 21.60
N GLY A 4 27.76 -23.43 20.73
CA GLY A 4 28.00 -22.58 19.55
C GLY A 4 26.85 -22.56 18.52
N LYS A 5 26.05 -23.63 18.40
CA LYS A 5 24.88 -23.64 17.51
C LYS A 5 23.69 -22.89 18.10
N MET A 6 23.57 -22.85 19.44
CA MET A 6 22.53 -22.07 20.12
C MET A 6 22.86 -20.57 20.08
N ALA A 7 24.13 -20.19 20.31
CA ALA A 7 24.57 -18.80 20.20
C ALA A 7 24.28 -18.23 18.79
N GLN A 8 24.64 -18.97 17.74
CA GLN A 8 24.38 -18.54 16.36
C GLN A 8 22.88 -18.45 16.02
N ALA A 9 22.04 -19.32 16.60
CA ALA A 9 20.60 -19.24 16.43
C ALA A 9 20.01 -18.00 17.12
N MET A 10 20.45 -17.71 18.35
CA MET A 10 20.02 -16.53 19.10
C MET A 10 20.47 -15.23 18.42
N ASP A 11 21.69 -15.15 17.89
CA ASP A 11 22.17 -13.96 17.17
C ASP A 11 21.36 -13.74 15.87
N ARG A 12 21.01 -14.83 15.18
CA ARG A 12 20.16 -14.78 13.98
C ARG A 12 18.73 -14.36 14.30
N GLU A 13 18.17 -14.87 15.40
CA GLU A 13 16.83 -14.51 15.88
C GLU A 13 16.78 -13.06 16.36
N ALA A 14 17.80 -12.59 17.06
CA ALA A 14 17.96 -11.20 17.48
C ALA A 14 18.06 -10.26 16.28
N SER A 15 18.89 -10.60 15.28
CA SER A 15 19.01 -9.81 14.04
C SER A 15 17.71 -9.77 13.24
N ASN A 16 16.95 -10.89 13.22
CA ASN A 16 15.64 -10.92 12.58
C ASN A 16 14.58 -10.11 13.34
N GLN A 17 14.62 -10.12 14.67
CA GLN A 17 13.75 -9.28 15.50
C GLN A 17 14.08 -7.79 15.40
N GLU A 18 15.35 -7.43 15.30
CA GLU A 18 15.80 -6.06 15.11
C GLU A 18 15.35 -5.51 13.75
N LYS A 19 15.48 -6.30 12.68
CA LYS A 19 14.92 -5.94 11.36
C LYS A 19 13.40 -5.79 11.36
N ALA A 20 12.67 -6.61 12.13
CA ALA A 20 11.23 -6.51 12.25
C ALA A 20 10.78 -5.26 13.05
N ARG A 21 11.67 -4.67 13.87
CA ARG A 21 11.41 -3.46 14.66
C ARG A 21 11.63 -2.16 13.87
N ASP A 22 12.49 -2.17 12.85
CA ASP A 22 12.84 -0.99 12.04
C ASP A 22 11.97 -0.78 10.79
N GLU A 23 11.04 -1.68 10.51
CA GLU A 23 10.14 -1.49 9.37
C GLU A 23 9.14 -0.35 9.64
N ASP A 24 9.28 0.75 8.90
CA ASP A 24 8.36 1.89 8.87
C ASP A 24 6.90 1.40 8.84
N PRO A 25 6.08 1.67 9.87
CA PRO A 25 4.68 1.26 9.90
C PRO A 25 3.90 1.71 8.66
N GLN A 26 4.29 2.85 8.07
CA GLN A 26 3.68 3.34 6.85
C GLN A 26 4.11 2.51 5.63
N GLN A 27 5.34 1.98 5.59
CA GLN A 27 5.78 1.04 4.57
C GLN A 27 4.97 -0.25 4.62
N LYS A 28 4.78 -0.83 5.81
CA LYS A 28 3.94 -2.01 6.00
C LYS A 28 2.52 -1.78 5.50
N LEU A 29 1.96 -0.61 5.79
CA LEU A 29 0.62 -0.26 5.33
C LEU A 29 0.55 -0.12 3.80
N ARG A 30 1.58 0.48 3.17
CA ARG A 30 1.70 0.57 1.70
C ARG A 30 1.74 -0.80 1.04
N GLU A 31 2.58 -1.70 1.56
CA GLU A 31 2.69 -3.07 1.05
C GLU A 31 1.37 -3.83 1.21
N LYS A 32 0.71 -3.70 2.36
CA LYS A 32 -0.61 -4.28 2.61
C LYS A 32 -1.64 -3.75 1.61
N ALA A 33 -1.67 -2.44 1.35
CA ALA A 33 -2.58 -1.82 0.41
C ALA A 33 -2.39 -2.33 -1.02
N VAL A 34 -1.14 -2.42 -1.48
CA VAL A 34 -0.83 -2.96 -2.82
C VAL A 34 -1.25 -4.42 -2.94
N ASN A 35 -0.99 -5.22 -1.91
CA ASN A 35 -1.41 -6.62 -1.88
C ASN A 35 -2.94 -6.77 -1.89
N GLU A 36 -3.65 -5.91 -1.17
CA GLU A 36 -5.12 -5.90 -1.19
C GLU A 36 -5.68 -5.56 -2.58
N VAL A 37 -5.15 -4.53 -3.24
CA VAL A 37 -5.56 -4.17 -4.61
C VAL A 37 -5.28 -5.34 -5.59
N ARG A 38 -4.16 -6.05 -5.44
CA ARG A 38 -3.89 -7.25 -6.24
C ARG A 38 -4.88 -8.39 -5.96
N ARG A 39 -5.15 -8.66 -4.68
CA ARG A 39 -6.09 -9.70 -4.22
C ARG A 39 -7.51 -9.45 -4.72
N LEU A 40 -7.90 -8.18 -4.81
CA LEU A 40 -9.19 -7.77 -5.35
C LEU A 40 -9.27 -7.85 -6.87
N GLU A 41 -8.27 -8.40 -7.57
CA GLU A 41 -8.26 -8.63 -9.03
C GLU A 41 -8.34 -7.34 -9.87
N PHE A 42 -7.60 -6.32 -9.47
CA PHE A 42 -7.33 -5.17 -10.34
C PHE A 42 -6.23 -5.48 -11.34
N THR A 43 -6.28 -4.86 -12.52
CA THR A 43 -5.22 -4.98 -13.53
C THR A 43 -3.91 -4.37 -13.02
N GLY A 44 -2.78 -4.77 -13.60
CA GLY A 44 -1.48 -4.17 -13.25
C GLY A 44 -1.45 -2.65 -13.41
N SER A 45 -2.18 -2.11 -14.40
CA SER A 45 -2.30 -0.68 -14.62
C SER A 45 -3.08 0.04 -13.50
N GLU A 46 -4.14 -0.58 -12.99
CA GLU A 46 -4.95 -0.05 -11.90
C GLU A 46 -4.20 -0.14 -10.56
N VAL A 47 -3.42 -1.19 -10.34
CA VAL A 47 -2.54 -1.30 -9.17
C VAL A 47 -1.55 -0.13 -9.11
N ILE A 48 -0.92 0.21 -10.24
CA ILE A 48 0.01 1.35 -10.32
C ILE A 48 -0.72 2.67 -10.06
N LYS A 49 -1.91 2.86 -10.63
CA LYS A 49 -2.73 4.07 -10.40
C LYS A 49 -3.14 4.21 -8.93
N ALA A 50 -3.63 3.12 -8.32
CA ALA A 50 -4.04 3.09 -6.92
C ALA A 50 -2.87 3.39 -5.98
N ALA A 51 -1.69 2.78 -6.23
CA ALA A 51 -0.48 3.10 -5.48
C ALA A 51 -0.12 4.59 -5.58
N GLY A 52 -0.24 5.19 -6.78
CA GLY A 52 -0.05 6.62 -6.98
C GLY A 52 -1.02 7.49 -6.19
N VAL A 53 -2.27 7.04 -6.00
CA VAL A 53 -3.24 7.72 -5.13
C VAL A 53 -2.83 7.60 -3.66
N PHE A 54 -2.49 6.40 -3.18
CA PHE A 54 -2.09 6.20 -1.78
C PHE A 54 -0.86 6.99 -1.36
N VAL A 55 0.11 7.17 -2.27
CA VAL A 55 1.28 8.03 -2.03
C VAL A 55 0.88 9.50 -1.85
N ARG A 56 -0.07 9.98 -2.66
CA ARG A 56 -0.53 11.38 -2.61
C ARG A 56 -1.51 11.64 -1.47
N MET A 57 -2.36 10.67 -1.18
CA MET A 57 -3.45 10.75 -0.22
C MET A 57 -3.40 9.53 0.71
N PRO A 58 -2.49 9.50 1.70
CA PRO A 58 -2.34 8.37 2.62
C PRO A 58 -3.65 8.00 3.35
N ASP A 59 -4.54 8.97 3.58
CA ASP A 59 -5.84 8.74 4.22
C ASP A 59 -6.74 7.81 3.40
N GLN A 60 -6.63 7.81 2.06
CA GLN A 60 -7.36 6.88 1.19
C GLN A 60 -6.93 5.42 1.45
N MET A 61 -5.65 5.22 1.74
CA MET A 61 -5.12 3.91 2.11
C MET A 61 -5.61 3.48 3.50
N GLY A 62 -5.71 4.42 4.44
CA GLY A 62 -6.30 4.16 5.76
C GLY A 62 -7.77 3.76 5.65
N MET A 63 -8.55 4.52 4.87
CA MET A 63 -9.98 4.26 4.65
C MET A 63 -10.25 2.91 3.97
N LEU A 64 -9.42 2.50 3.00
CA LEU A 64 -9.50 1.17 2.37
C LEU A 64 -9.59 0.05 3.42
N PHE A 65 -8.78 0.12 4.47
CA PHE A 65 -8.75 -0.92 5.51
C PHE A 65 -9.77 -0.72 6.64
N ALA A 66 -10.36 0.48 6.75
CA ALA A 66 -11.49 0.73 7.64
C ALA A 66 -12.80 0.12 7.09
N LEU A 67 -12.87 -0.11 5.77
CA LEU A 67 -14.04 -0.69 5.13
C LEU A 67 -14.10 -2.23 5.25
N PRO A 68 -15.31 -2.80 5.39
CA PRO A 68 -15.56 -4.23 5.21
C PRO A 68 -15.05 -4.71 3.86
N GLU A 69 -14.53 -5.94 3.82
CA GLU A 69 -13.92 -6.53 2.63
C GLU A 69 -14.76 -6.41 1.34
N PRO A 70 -16.09 -6.65 1.35
CA PRO A 70 -16.92 -6.53 0.15
C PRO A 70 -16.94 -5.12 -0.47
N LEU A 71 -16.71 -4.07 0.33
CA LEU A 71 -16.77 -2.67 -0.12
C LEU A 71 -15.43 -2.15 -0.65
N ARG A 72 -14.33 -2.87 -0.41
CA ARG A 72 -12.98 -2.39 -0.74
C ARG A 72 -12.74 -2.26 -2.23
N ARG A 73 -13.30 -3.17 -3.05
CA ARG A 73 -13.18 -3.10 -4.50
C ARG A 73 -13.92 -1.89 -5.05
N GLU A 74 -15.17 -1.68 -4.62
CA GLU A 74 -15.98 -0.52 -5.02
C GLU A 74 -15.29 0.79 -4.64
N TYR A 75 -14.77 0.87 -3.41
CA TYR A 75 -14.00 2.02 -2.94
C TYR A 75 -12.81 2.36 -3.84
N ILE A 76 -12.00 1.36 -4.24
CA ILE A 76 -10.87 1.58 -5.14
C ILE A 76 -11.34 2.03 -6.53
N VAL A 77 -12.44 1.46 -7.06
CA VAL A 77 -13.00 1.86 -8.35
C VAL A 77 -13.39 3.33 -8.34
N ASP A 78 -14.12 3.78 -7.30
CA ASP A 78 -14.58 5.16 -7.21
C ASP A 78 -13.41 6.13 -6.99
N MET A 79 -12.46 5.77 -6.12
CA MET A 79 -11.22 6.51 -5.94
C MET A 79 -10.45 6.71 -7.26
N LEU A 80 -10.35 5.67 -8.10
CA LEU A 80 -9.67 5.76 -9.39
C LEU A 80 -10.43 6.62 -10.41
N ARG A 81 -11.76 6.58 -10.39
CA ARG A 81 -12.62 7.45 -11.22
C ARG A 81 -12.45 8.91 -10.84
N ASP A 82 -12.48 9.21 -9.54
CA ASP A 82 -12.31 10.57 -9.02
C ASP A 82 -10.93 11.14 -9.36
N GLU A 83 -9.88 10.33 -9.22
CA GLU A 83 -8.53 10.72 -9.59
C GLU A 83 -8.38 10.98 -11.10
N ALA A 84 -9.04 10.18 -11.95
CA ALA A 84 -9.06 10.41 -13.39
C ALA A 84 -9.75 11.75 -13.72
N ALA A 85 -10.93 12.00 -13.14
CA ALA A 85 -11.68 13.25 -13.35
C ALA A 85 -10.90 14.47 -12.85
N ARG A 86 -10.17 14.36 -11.74
CA ARG A 86 -9.29 15.42 -11.21
C ARG A 86 -8.19 15.77 -12.22
N ARG A 87 -7.49 14.77 -12.76
CA ARG A 87 -6.43 14.99 -13.75
C ARG A 87 -6.93 15.64 -15.03
N GLU A 88 -8.10 15.23 -15.51
CA GLU A 88 -8.71 15.86 -16.70
C GLU A 88 -9.00 17.35 -16.48
N ARG A 89 -9.51 17.72 -15.30
CA ARG A 89 -9.74 19.12 -14.94
C ARG A 89 -8.42 19.92 -14.90
N GLU A 90 -7.37 19.35 -14.30
CA GLU A 90 -6.05 19.99 -14.24
C GLU A 90 -5.45 20.23 -15.63
N VAL A 91 -5.62 19.27 -16.56
CA VAL A 91 -5.16 19.42 -17.94
C VAL A 91 -5.96 20.51 -18.66
N LYS A 92 -7.29 20.52 -18.54
CA LYS A 92 -8.15 21.54 -19.17
C LYS A 92 -7.80 22.95 -18.70
N VAL A 93 -7.54 23.14 -17.41
CA VAL A 93 -7.09 24.43 -16.89
C VAL A 93 -5.76 24.83 -17.52
N LYS A 94 -4.75 23.95 -17.55
CA LYS A 94 -3.43 24.27 -18.12
C LYS A 94 -3.42 24.56 -19.63
N VAL A 95 -4.43 24.10 -20.37
CA VAL A 95 -4.57 24.37 -21.81
C VAL A 95 -5.26 25.71 -22.08
N LEU A 96 -5.98 26.25 -21.09
CA LEU A 96 -6.74 27.50 -21.19
C LEU A 96 -6.02 28.73 -20.60
N VAL A 97 -4.83 28.56 -20.02
CA VAL A 97 -3.95 29.64 -19.53
C VAL A 97 -2.70 29.69 -20.37
#